data_AF-A0A090R680-F1
#
_entry.id   AF-A0A090R680-F1
#
_cell.length_a   1.000
_cell.length_b   1.000
_cell.length_c   1.000
_cell.angle_alpha   90.00
_cell.angle_beta   90.00
_cell.angle_gamma   90.00
#
_symmetry.space_group_name_H-M   'P 1'
#
loop_
_entity.id
_entity.type
_entity.pdbx_description
1 polymer ?
#
loop_
_entity_poly.entity_id
_entity_poly.type
_entity_poly.pdbx_seq_one_letter_code
_entity_poly.pdbx_strand_id
1 'polypeptide(L)' 'MNVEKASKQLHNFFEASTELMTVMARACGHNELSQFNVNDLATWHREMALLSGVKYAGITAIDKT' A
#
# COMPACT_ATOMS: atom_id res chain seq x y z
N MET A 1 -15.07 27.87 -17.17
CA MET A 1 -14.20 27.01 -16.34
C MET A 1 -13.97 27.73 -15.01
N ASN A 2 -14.31 27.13 -13.87
CA ASN A 2 -14.13 27.78 -12.55
C ASN A 2 -12.81 27.33 -11.93
N VAL A 3 -11.78 28.17 -12.06
CA VAL A 3 -10.40 27.88 -11.62
C VAL A 3 -10.34 27.69 -10.10
N GLU A 4 -11.09 28.46 -9.33
CA GLU A 4 -11.12 28.34 -7.86
C GLU A 4 -11.70 27.00 -7.41
N LYS A 5 -12.80 26.55 -8.02
CA LYS A 5 -13.41 25.25 -7.75
C LYS A 5 -12.45 24.11 -8.10
N ALA A 6 -11.82 24.17 -9.27
CA ALA A 6 -10.84 23.17 -9.70
C ALA A 6 -9.62 23.13 -8.76
N SER A 7 -9.12 24.30 -8.34
CA SER A 7 -8.01 24.40 -7.39
C SER A 7 -8.34 23.77 -6.03
N LYS A 8 -9.55 23.99 -5.50
CA LYS A 8 -10.00 23.37 -4.24
C LYS A 8 -10.11 21.86 -4.36
N GLN A 9 -10.65 21.36 -5.47
CA GLN A 9 -10.75 19.91 -5.71
C GLN A 9 -9.37 19.26 -5.78
N LEU A 10 -8.42 19.89 -6.46
CA LEU A 10 -7.05 19.42 -6.55
C LEU A 10 -6.36 19.41 -5.18
N HIS A 11 -6.55 20.46 -4.39
CA HIS A 11 -6.04 20.53 -3.02
C HIS A 11 -6.57 19.37 -2.16
N ASN A 12 -7.88 19.17 -2.14
CA ASN A 12 -8.51 18.10 -1.36
C ASN A 12 -8.05 16.71 -1.83
N PHE A 13 -7.84 16.53 -3.13
CA PHE A 13 -7.32 15.28 -3.69
C PHE A 13 -5.92 14.97 -3.14
N PHE A 14 -5.02 15.96 -3.16
CA PHE A 14 -3.67 15.76 -2.63
C PHE A 14 -3.66 15.55 -1.13
N GLU A 15 -4.45 16.32 -0.37
CA GLU A 15 -4.58 16.16 1.09
C GLU A 15 -5.06 14.75 1.43
N ALA A 16 -6.19 14.31 0.87
CA ALA A 16 -6.72 12.97 1.10
C ALA A 16 -5.74 11.86 0.69
N SER A 17 -5.02 12.05 -0.42
CA SER A 17 -3.98 11.09 -0.86
C SER A 17 -2.86 10.97 0.18
N THR A 18 -2.38 12.09 0.73
CA THR A 18 -1.32 12.09 1.74
C THR A 18 -1.77 11.51 3.09
N GLU A 19 -3.02 11.73 3.49
CA GLU A 19 -3.59 11.12 4.69
C GLU A 19 -3.65 9.59 4.56
N LEU A 20 -4.16 9.09 3.43
CA LEU A 20 -4.23 7.65 3.17
C LEU A 20 -2.85 7.00 3.15
N MET A 21 -1.86 7.64 2.50
CA MET A 21 -0.46 7.18 2.50
C MET A 21 0.12 7.11 3.92
N THR A 22 -0.19 8.09 4.76
CA THR A 22 0.28 8.14 6.15
C THR A 22 -0.33 7.03 7.00
N VAL A 23 -1.63 6.77 6.85
CA VAL A 23 -2.30 5.66 7.53
C VAL A 23 -1.69 4.32 7.13
N MET A 24 -1.40 4.14 5.84
CA MET A 24 -0.79 2.90 5.36
C MET A 24 0.64 2.70 5.89
N ALA A 25 1.47 3.75 5.90
CA ALA A 25 2.82 3.67 6.47
C ALA A 25 2.79 3.18 7.93
N ARG A 26 1.88 3.75 8.74
CA ARG A 26 1.69 3.34 10.14
C ARG A 26 1.15 1.92 10.28
N ALA A 27 0.23 1.50 9.41
CA ALA A 27 -0.31 0.13 9.44
C ALA A 27 0.77 -0.93 9.19
N CYS A 28 1.79 -0.59 8.40
CA CYS A 28 2.97 -1.42 8.17
C CYS A 28 4.07 -1.26 9.24
N GLY A 29 3.87 -0.40 10.26
CA GLY A 29 4.85 -0.16 11.32
C GLY A 29 5.92 0.89 11.00
N HIS A 30 5.70 1.71 9.96
CA HIS A 30 6.64 2.75 9.51
C HIS A 30 6.22 4.15 9.97
N ASN A 31 7.21 5.02 10.16
CA ASN A 31 7.03 6.44 10.49
C ASN A 31 7.01 7.33 9.24
N GLU A 32 7.62 6.85 8.15
CA GLU A 32 7.71 7.58 6.88
C GLU A 32 7.35 6.66 5.70
N LEU A 33 6.73 7.22 4.67
CA LEU A 33 6.36 6.47 3.46
C LEU A 33 7.57 5.87 2.72
N SER A 34 8.72 6.54 2.83
CA SER A 34 10.01 6.12 2.26
C SER A 34 10.53 4.79 2.82
N GLN A 35 10.00 4.34 3.96
CA GLN A 35 10.41 3.10 4.62
C GLN A 35 9.70 1.86 4.08
N PHE A 36 8.72 2.04 3.19
CA PHE A 36 8.10 0.90 2.52
C PHE A 36 9.12 0.06 1.77
N ASN A 37 9.00 -1.25 1.97
CA ASN A 37 9.87 -2.23 1.39
C ASN A 37 9.08 -3.48 1.00
N VAL A 38 9.75 -4.45 0.40
CA VAL A 38 9.12 -5.67 -0.13
C VAL A 38 8.39 -6.49 0.95
N ASN A 39 8.77 -6.37 2.23
CA ASN A 39 8.14 -7.11 3.31
C ASN A 39 6.73 -6.58 3.66
N ASP A 40 6.39 -5.37 3.22
CA ASP A 40 5.06 -4.76 3.43
C ASP A 40 4.04 -5.23 2.38
N LEU A 41 4.52 -5.93 1.33
CA LEU A 41 3.67 -6.45 0.25
C LEU A 41 3.27 -7.89 0.51
N ALA A 42 2.04 -8.21 0.14
CA ALA A 42 1.55 -9.57 0.09
C ALA A 42 0.67 -9.77 -1.14
N THR A 43 0.70 -10.96 -1.73
CA THR A 43 -0.09 -11.32 -2.91
C THR A 43 -0.82 -12.63 -2.70
N TRP A 44 -2.00 -12.73 -3.28
CA TRP A 44 -2.82 -13.93 -3.33
C TRP A 44 -2.72 -14.65 -4.68
N HIS A 45 -1.95 -14.09 -5.62
CA HIS A 45 -1.67 -14.68 -6.91
C HIS A 45 -0.38 -15.51 -6.86
N ARG A 46 -0.49 -16.82 -7.04
CA ARG A 46 0.64 -17.76 -6.85
C ARG A 46 1.81 -17.49 -7.79
N GLU A 47 1.53 -17.28 -9.08
CA GLU A 47 2.59 -16.99 -10.04
C GLU A 47 3.27 -15.66 -9.75
N MET A 48 2.53 -14.68 -9.22
CA MET A 48 3.12 -13.38 -8.87
C MET A 48 4.06 -13.54 -7.68
N ALA A 49 3.66 -14.31 -6.67
CA ALA A 49 4.54 -14.62 -5.54
C ALA A 49 5.84 -15.30 -6.01
N LEU A 50 5.74 -16.29 -6.89
CA LEU A 50 6.89 -17.03 -7.41
C LEU A 50 7.82 -16.15 -8.26
N LEU A 51 7.27 -15.30 -9.13
CA LEU A 51 8.06 -14.50 -10.07
C LEU A 51 8.67 -13.26 -9.44
N SER A 52 7.95 -12.60 -8.52
CA SER A 52 8.36 -11.31 -7.94
C SER A 52 9.04 -11.43 -6.58
N GLY A 53 8.92 -12.57 -5.91
CA GLY A 53 9.37 -12.74 -4.52
C GLY A 53 8.45 -12.07 -3.48
N VAL A 54 7.33 -11.46 -3.88
CA VAL A 54 6.32 -10.95 -2.94
C VAL A 54 5.68 -12.10 -2.18
N LYS A 55 5.53 -11.95 -0.86
CA LYS A 55 5.00 -13.00 0.02
C LYS A 55 3.60 -13.45 -0.40
N TYR A 56 3.38 -14.76 -0.50
CA TYR A 56 2.04 -15.31 -0.69
C TYR A 56 1.22 -15.18 0.61
N ALA A 57 0.05 -14.54 0.52
CA ALA A 57 -0.85 -14.27 1.65
C ALA A 57 -1.85 -15.41 1.94
N GLY A 58 -2.00 -16.37 1.01
CA GLY A 58 -2.94 -17.48 1.17
C GLY A 58 -2.42 -18.55 2.12
N ILE A 59 -3.32 -19.46 2.52
CA ILE A 59 -2.98 -20.60 3.38
C ILE A 59 -2.09 -21.56 2.59
N THR A 60 -0.82 -21.67 2.98
CA THR A 60 0.04 -22.77 2.57
C THR A 60 -0.22 -23.96 3.50
N ALA A 61 -0.08 -25.19 3.00
CA ALA A 61 -0.34 -26.39 3.80
C ALA A 61 0.39 -26.29 5.14
N ILE A 62 -0.35 -26.54 6.22
CA ILE A 62 0.15 -26.47 7.60
C ILE A 62 1.30 -27.45 7.70
N ASP A 63 2.48 -26.95 8.02
CA ASP A 63 3.61 -27.81 8.36
C ASP A 63 3.21 -28.57 9.63
N LYS A 64 2.98 -29.88 9.51
CA LYS A 64 2.80 -30.75 10.67
C LYS A 64 4.17 -30.96 11.28
N THR A 65 4.62 -29.98 12.07
CA THR A 65 5.61 -30.22 13.12
C THR A 65 4.87 -30.57 14.41
#